data_AF-A0A7X8I1S6-F1
#
_entry.id   AF-A0A7X8I1S6-F1
#
_cell.length_a   1.000
_cell.length_b   1.000
_cell.length_c   1.000
_cell.angle_alpha   90.00
_cell.angle_beta   90.00
_cell.angle_gamma   90.00
#
_symmetry.space_group_name_H-M   'P 1'
#
loop_
_entity.id
_entity.type
_entity.pdbx_description
1 polymer ?
#
loop_
_entity_poly.entity_id
_entity_poly.type
_entity_poly.pdbx_seq_one_letter_code
_entity_poly.pdbx_strand_id
1 'polypeptide(L)'
;MQIIRLWNYLRGYVIIKVEGLTLERFLNLAATRDIYLWDIKRIGYTLLEMKVSIEGFKALKEVVKKAGCKVEIIDKNGFPFLLHRLKHRKMLGFGFFVFLAIIIFLFSLIWDIEVIGNEMIKGEEIIQALEKENIKKGIIKYRIDKDYTKDFLLDKFEHLSFVSVEIKGTRLIVEVKEQDLPPENIDMDTPCNIVATKKGVIIKTIAKNGNSLVRKGDVVEKGDILIAGIISDEDP
;
A
#
# COMPACT_ATOMS: atom_id res chain seq x y z
N MET A 1 -29.56 16.46 -0.78
CA MET A 1 -30.81 15.65 -0.78
C MET A 1 -30.60 14.15 -0.49
N GLN A 2 -29.51 13.52 -0.95
CA GLN A 2 -29.26 12.07 -0.73
C GLN A 2 -28.73 11.70 0.67
N ILE A 3 -27.97 12.60 1.31
CA ILE A 3 -27.38 12.37 2.65
C ILE A 3 -28.47 12.19 3.72
N ILE A 4 -29.57 12.97 3.63
CA ILE A 4 -30.70 12.89 4.57
C ILE A 4 -31.43 11.55 4.43
N ARG A 5 -31.56 11.03 3.20
CA ARG A 5 -32.16 9.70 2.95
C ARG A 5 -31.30 8.59 3.54
N LEU A 6 -29.97 8.68 3.38
CA LEU A 6 -29.04 7.71 3.94
C LEU A 6 -29.01 7.76 5.48
N TRP A 7 -29.05 8.95 6.06
CA TRP A 7 -29.11 9.16 7.51
C TRP A 7 -30.41 8.60 8.12
N ASN A 8 -31.55 8.79 7.43
CA ASN A 8 -32.82 8.21 7.83
C ASN A 8 -32.84 6.68 7.69
N TYR A 9 -32.09 6.11 6.75
CA TYR A 9 -31.94 4.66 6.62
C TYR A 9 -31.09 4.05 7.76
N LEU A 10 -30.03 4.76 8.17
CA LEU A 10 -29.17 4.38 9.30
C LEU A 10 -29.89 4.48 10.65
N ARG A 11 -30.68 5.54 10.88
CA ARG A 11 -31.50 5.71 12.10
C ARG A 11 -32.77 4.86 12.12
N GLY A 12 -33.20 4.36 10.96
CA GLY A 12 -34.45 3.63 10.78
C GLY A 12 -35.67 4.55 10.70
N TYR A 13 -36.66 4.09 9.95
CA TYR A 13 -37.93 4.79 9.74
C TYR A 13 -39.11 3.82 9.77
N VAL A 14 -40.28 4.35 10.03
CA VAL A 14 -41.53 3.60 10.01
C VAL A 14 -42.47 4.19 8.98
N ILE A 15 -43.19 3.30 8.30
CA ILE A 15 -44.28 3.69 7.40
C ILE A 15 -45.54 3.70 8.23
N ILE A 16 -46.20 4.86 8.28
CA ILE A 16 -47.41 5.07 9.07
C ILE A 16 -48.59 5.36 8.17
N LYS A 17 -49.75 4.82 8.58
CA LYS A 17 -51.07 5.17 8.06
C LYS A 17 -51.72 6.11 9.05
N VAL A 18 -52.20 7.26 8.58
CA VAL A 18 -52.93 8.23 9.39
C VAL A 18 -54.35 8.31 8.87
N GLU A 19 -55.32 8.00 9.73
CA GLU A 19 -56.74 8.08 9.45
C GLU A 19 -57.39 9.19 10.27
N GLY A 20 -58.17 10.06 9.64
CA GLY A 20 -58.92 11.09 10.34
C GLY A 20 -59.56 12.11 9.42
N LEU A 21 -60.45 12.92 10.01
CA LEU A 21 -61.17 13.99 9.30
C LEU A 21 -60.34 15.27 9.15
N THR A 22 -59.27 15.44 9.94
CA THR A 22 -58.44 16.67 9.99
C THR A 22 -56.97 16.42 9.66
N LEU A 23 -56.71 15.81 8.50
CA LEU A 23 -55.36 15.44 8.05
C LEU A 23 -54.41 16.64 7.87
N GLU A 24 -54.92 17.77 7.39
CA GLU A 24 -54.13 18.99 7.19
C GLU A 24 -53.65 19.56 8.52
N ARG A 25 -54.53 19.57 9.54
CA ARG A 25 -54.18 19.98 10.90
C ARG A 25 -53.11 19.07 11.49
N PHE A 26 -53.18 17.77 11.24
CA PHE A 26 -52.15 16.83 11.65
C PHE A 26 -50.79 17.15 11.02
N LEU A 27 -50.73 17.38 9.70
CA LEU A 27 -49.50 17.73 8.98
C LEU A 27 -48.90 19.03 9.50
N ASN A 28 -49.74 20.06 9.72
CA ASN A 28 -49.28 21.34 10.26
C ASN A 28 -48.72 21.22 11.69
N LEU A 29 -49.37 20.43 12.54
CA LEU A 29 -48.90 20.20 13.90
C LEU A 29 -47.61 19.37 13.94
N ALA A 30 -47.42 18.44 13.01
CA ALA A 30 -46.17 17.71 12.86
C ALA A 30 -45.04 18.63 12.40
N ALA A 31 -45.30 19.48 11.39
CA ALA A 31 -44.32 20.46 10.90
C ALA A 31 -43.94 21.49 11.98
N THR A 32 -44.90 22.00 12.74
CA THR A 32 -44.65 22.97 13.84
C THR A 32 -43.80 22.39 14.97
N ARG A 33 -43.72 21.05 15.09
CA ARG A 33 -42.91 20.35 16.10
C ARG A 33 -41.61 19.78 15.52
N ASP A 34 -41.19 20.25 14.35
CA ASP A 34 -40.01 19.78 13.61
C ASP A 34 -40.00 18.26 13.36
N ILE A 35 -41.18 17.65 13.27
CA ILE A 35 -41.30 16.23 12.93
C ILE A 35 -41.22 16.12 11.42
N TYR A 36 -40.06 15.65 10.94
CA TYR A 36 -39.84 15.44 9.52
C TYR A 36 -40.67 14.25 9.00
N LEU A 37 -41.65 14.56 8.16
CA LEU A 37 -42.48 13.61 7.43
C LEU A 37 -42.08 13.65 5.96
N TRP A 38 -41.91 12.48 5.33
CA TRP A 38 -41.54 12.40 3.92
C TRP A 38 -42.32 11.31 3.19
N ASP A 39 -42.29 11.36 1.85
CA ASP A 39 -43.02 10.42 0.98
C ASP A 39 -44.51 10.34 1.35
N ILE A 40 -45.14 11.51 1.53
CA ILE A 40 -46.55 11.64 1.90
C ILE A 40 -47.39 11.28 0.67
N LYS A 41 -48.21 10.24 0.81
CA LYS A 41 -49.13 9.74 -0.20
C LYS A 41 -50.55 9.79 0.34
N ARG A 42 -51.45 10.42 -0.42
CA ARG A 42 -52.88 10.43 -0.09
C ARG A 42 -53.55 9.23 -0.76
N ILE A 43 -54.00 8.28 0.06
CA ILE A 43 -54.68 7.07 -0.42
C ILE A 43 -56.20 7.31 -0.48
N GLY A 44 -56.73 8.20 0.37
CA GLY A 44 -58.16 8.56 0.36
C GLY A 44 -58.44 9.92 1.00
N TYR A 45 -59.73 10.28 1.07
CA TYR A 45 -60.16 11.55 1.65
C TYR A 45 -59.80 11.68 3.14
N THR A 46 -59.91 10.57 3.88
CA THR A 46 -59.64 10.48 5.31
C THR A 46 -58.34 9.74 5.63
N LEU A 47 -57.51 9.42 4.63
CA LEU A 47 -56.37 8.53 4.82
C LEU A 47 -55.08 8.98 4.12
N LEU A 48 -54.00 9.08 4.90
CA LEU A 48 -52.65 9.36 4.44
C LEU A 48 -51.70 8.21 4.79
N GLU A 49 -50.75 7.95 3.90
CA GLU A 49 -49.57 7.14 4.17
C GLU A 49 -48.33 8.04 4.10
N MET A 50 -47.42 7.89 5.05
CA MET A 50 -46.18 8.67 5.07
C MET A 50 -45.09 7.94 5.83
N LYS A 51 -43.85 8.40 5.66
CA LYS A 51 -42.68 7.89 6.36
C LYS A 51 -42.25 8.88 7.43
N VAL A 52 -41.88 8.35 8.59
CA VAL A 52 -41.36 9.13 9.71
C VAL A 52 -40.21 8.39 10.40
N SER A 53 -39.27 9.14 10.99
CA SER A 53 -38.18 8.56 11.76
C SER A 53 -38.70 7.89 13.05
N ILE A 54 -37.92 6.99 13.65
CA ILE A 54 -38.31 6.33 14.91
C ILE A 54 -38.51 7.35 16.04
N GLU A 55 -37.67 8.38 16.11
CA GLU A 55 -37.78 9.48 17.09
C GLU A 55 -39.04 10.33 16.82
N GLY A 56 -39.28 10.67 15.55
CA GLY A 56 -40.48 11.41 15.12
C GLY A 56 -41.77 10.64 15.40
N PHE A 57 -41.77 9.31 15.26
CA PHE A 57 -42.92 8.47 15.61
C PHE A 57 -43.28 8.53 17.10
N LYS A 58 -42.28 8.61 17.99
CA LYS A 58 -42.53 8.77 19.42
C LYS A 58 -43.14 10.15 19.72
N ALA A 59 -42.62 11.20 19.08
CA ALA A 59 -43.12 12.57 19.22
C ALA A 59 -44.53 12.77 18.63
N LEU A 60 -44.88 11.98 17.60
CA LEU A 60 -46.19 11.99 16.95
C LEU A 60 -47.34 11.66 17.90
N LYS A 61 -47.12 10.90 18.98
CA LYS A 61 -48.18 10.52 19.92
C LYS A 61 -48.98 11.71 20.45
N GLU A 62 -48.31 12.83 20.73
CA GLU A 62 -48.97 14.05 21.19
C GLU A 62 -49.71 14.78 20.06
N VAL A 63 -49.16 14.76 18.85
CA VAL A 63 -49.78 15.37 17.66
C VAL A 63 -51.08 14.65 17.32
N VAL A 64 -51.06 13.31 17.33
CA VAL A 64 -52.22 12.45 17.09
C VAL A 64 -53.35 12.75 18.08
N LYS A 65 -53.02 12.87 19.37
CA LYS A 65 -54.00 13.22 20.42
C LYS A 65 -54.61 14.61 20.22
N LYS A 66 -53.81 15.60 19.79
CA LYS A 66 -54.30 16.98 19.55
C LYS A 66 -55.09 17.12 18.25
N ALA A 67 -54.75 16.35 17.22
CA ALA A 67 -55.43 16.37 15.93
C ALA A 67 -56.71 15.51 15.93
N GLY A 68 -56.81 14.53 16.84
CA GLY A 68 -57.93 13.59 16.85
C GLY A 68 -57.88 12.60 15.70
N CYS A 69 -56.68 12.23 15.25
CA CYS A 69 -56.45 11.22 14.21
C CYS A 69 -56.11 9.86 14.84
N LYS A 70 -56.19 8.80 14.04
CA LYS A 70 -55.68 7.47 14.36
C LYS A 70 -54.42 7.20 13.54
N VAL A 71 -53.38 6.63 14.16
CA VAL A 71 -52.13 6.29 13.48
C VAL A 71 -51.82 4.81 13.67
N GLU A 72 -51.55 4.13 12.56
CA GLU A 72 -51.19 2.72 12.51
C GLU A 72 -49.82 2.56 11.83
N ILE A 73 -48.99 1.63 12.32
CA ILE A 73 -47.70 1.31 11.70
C ILE A 73 -47.94 0.21 10.68
N ILE A 74 -47.67 0.49 9.40
CA ILE A 74 -47.78 -0.51 8.32
C ILE A 74 -46.51 -1.34 8.25
N ASP A 75 -45.34 -0.68 8.29
CA ASP A 75 -44.06 -1.35 8.10
C ASP A 75 -42.93 -0.65 8.88
N LYS A 76 -41.90 -1.41 9.25
CA LYS A 76 -40.75 -0.97 10.04
C LYS A 76 -39.47 -1.27 9.27
N ASN A 77 -38.84 -0.23 8.72
CA ASN A 77 -37.70 -0.38 7.82
C ASN A 77 -36.46 0.34 8.33
N GLY A 78 -35.29 -0.28 8.18
CA GLY A 78 -33.98 0.35 8.41
C GLY A 78 -33.00 -0.50 9.22
N PHE A 79 -31.77 0.01 9.35
CA PHE A 79 -30.65 -0.65 10.01
C PHE A 79 -30.92 -1.13 11.45
N PRO A 80 -31.58 -0.37 12.35
CA PRO A 80 -31.86 -0.84 13.71
C PRO A 80 -32.85 -2.00 13.75
N PHE A 81 -33.79 -2.09 12.81
CA PHE A 81 -34.72 -3.23 12.72
C PHE A 81 -34.04 -4.48 12.15
N LEU A 82 -33.11 -4.30 11.20
CA LEU A 82 -32.25 -5.37 10.71
C LEU A 82 -31.34 -5.89 11.84
N LEU A 83 -30.67 -5.02 12.59
CA LEU A 83 -29.86 -5.37 13.76
C LEU A 83 -30.69 -6.07 14.84
N HIS A 84 -31.92 -5.62 15.12
CA HIS A 84 -32.80 -6.27 16.09
C HIS A 84 -33.19 -7.69 15.64
N ARG A 85 -33.44 -7.90 14.34
CA ARG A 85 -33.71 -9.23 13.78
C ARG A 85 -32.46 -10.13 13.81
N LEU A 86 -31.26 -9.56 13.62
CA LEU A 86 -29.99 -10.26 13.75
C LEU A 86 -29.58 -10.51 15.22
N LYS A 87 -30.10 -9.75 16.19
CA LYS A 87 -29.78 -9.91 17.64
C LYS A 87 -30.15 -11.29 18.19
N HIS A 88 -31.18 -11.93 17.64
CA HIS A 88 -31.53 -13.32 18.00
C HIS A 88 -30.56 -14.37 17.41
N ARG A 89 -29.75 -13.99 16.42
CA ARG A 89 -28.77 -14.87 15.77
C ARG A 89 -27.35 -14.50 16.23
N LYS A 90 -27.06 -14.72 17.52
CA LYS A 90 -25.75 -14.45 18.13
C LYS A 90 -24.58 -15.09 17.35
N MET A 91 -24.82 -16.25 16.73
CA MET A 91 -23.85 -16.95 15.88
C MET A 91 -23.42 -16.14 14.64
N LEU A 92 -24.32 -15.35 14.04
CA LEU A 92 -23.96 -14.51 12.88
C LEU A 92 -23.04 -13.35 13.29
N GLY A 93 -23.32 -12.73 14.44
CA GLY A 93 -22.43 -11.69 14.98
C GLY A 93 -21.05 -12.24 15.29
N PHE A 94 -20.98 -13.38 15.97
CA PHE A 94 -19.70 -14.06 16.24
C PHE A 94 -18.96 -14.42 14.95
N GLY A 95 -19.65 -15.01 13.96
CA GLY A 95 -19.07 -15.34 12.66
C GLY A 95 -18.51 -14.11 11.93
N PHE A 96 -19.19 -12.97 12.00
CA PHE A 96 -18.68 -11.72 11.43
C PHE A 96 -17.37 -11.26 12.09
N PHE A 97 -17.29 -11.31 13.42
CA PHE A 97 -16.06 -10.97 14.14
C PHE A 97 -14.91 -11.93 13.82
N VAL A 98 -15.19 -13.24 13.75
CA VAL A 98 -14.19 -14.25 13.38
C VAL A 98 -13.72 -14.03 11.93
N PHE A 99 -14.65 -13.78 11.01
CA PHE A 99 -14.31 -13.47 9.61
C PHE A 99 -13.41 -12.24 9.50
N LEU A 100 -13.72 -11.17 10.25
CA LEU A 100 -12.90 -9.97 10.26
C LEU A 100 -11.51 -10.24 10.87
N ALA A 101 -11.43 -11.02 11.94
CA ALA A 101 -10.17 -11.42 12.55
C ALA A 101 -9.30 -12.24 11.58
N ILE A 102 -9.90 -13.18 10.84
CA ILE A 102 -9.20 -13.95 9.81
C ILE A 102 -8.69 -13.03 8.71
N ILE A 103 -9.49 -12.09 8.22
CA ILE A 103 -9.05 -11.12 7.21
C ILE A 103 -7.84 -10.32 7.69
N ILE A 104 -7.90 -9.77 8.91
CA ILE A 104 -6.79 -8.99 9.48
C ILE A 104 -5.54 -9.85 9.61
N PHE A 105 -5.71 -11.10 10.04
CA PHE A 105 -4.62 -12.07 10.12
C PHE A 105 -3.98 -12.32 8.76
N LEU A 106 -4.77 -12.60 7.72
CA LEU A 106 -4.28 -12.84 6.35
C LEU A 106 -3.57 -11.61 5.75
N PHE A 107 -4.06 -10.39 6.03
CA PHE A 107 -3.40 -9.13 5.65
C PHE A 107 -2.11 -8.85 6.42
N SER A 108 -1.87 -9.53 7.54
CA SER A 108 -0.65 -9.41 8.31
C SER A 108 0.47 -10.34 7.83
N LEU A 109 0.17 -11.28 6.92
CA LEU A 109 1.14 -12.24 6.41
C LEU A 109 1.84 -11.73 5.13
N ILE A 110 3.09 -12.13 4.97
CA ILE A 110 3.81 -12.00 3.71
C ILE A 110 3.45 -13.20 2.83
N TRP A 111 2.79 -12.93 1.71
CA TRP A 111 2.39 -13.96 0.76
C TRP A 111 3.44 -14.19 -0.33
N ASP A 112 4.23 -13.17 -0.63
CA ASP A 112 5.23 -13.25 -1.69
C ASP A 112 6.50 -12.47 -1.32
N ILE A 113 7.63 -12.97 -1.80
CA ILE A 113 8.95 -12.38 -1.63
C ILE A 113 9.49 -12.15 -3.03
N GLU A 114 9.68 -10.88 -3.37
CA GLU A 114 10.16 -10.44 -4.67
C GLU A 114 11.58 -9.90 -4.52
N VAL A 115 12.49 -10.41 -5.35
CA VAL A 115 13.89 -9.97 -5.39
C VAL A 115 14.10 -9.20 -6.70
N ILE A 116 14.65 -8.00 -6.62
CA ILE A 116 14.82 -7.08 -7.75
C ILE A 116 16.27 -6.61 -7.82
N GLY A 117 16.84 -6.48 -9.02
CA GLY A 117 18.18 -5.94 -9.23
C GLY A 117 19.31 -6.96 -9.10
N ASN A 118 18.98 -8.24 -9.09
CA ASN A 118 19.94 -9.34 -9.14
C ASN A 118 20.32 -9.61 -10.61
N GLU A 119 21.62 -9.61 -10.92
CA GLU A 119 22.14 -9.85 -12.28
C GLU A 119 23.02 -11.11 -12.30
N MET A 120 24.02 -11.19 -11.42
CA MET A 120 24.88 -12.37 -11.25
C MET A 120 24.34 -13.34 -10.20
N ILE A 121 23.75 -12.85 -9.11
CA ILE A 121 23.21 -13.70 -8.04
C ILE A 121 21.80 -14.17 -8.43
N LYS A 122 21.51 -15.47 -8.27
CA LYS A 122 20.16 -15.98 -8.49
C LYS A 122 19.24 -15.54 -7.36
N GLY A 123 18.07 -14.99 -7.69
CA GLY A 123 17.07 -14.61 -6.69
C GLY A 123 16.66 -15.75 -5.75
N GLU A 124 16.71 -17.01 -6.22
CA GLU A 124 16.47 -18.20 -5.40
C GLU A 124 17.49 -18.35 -4.26
N GLU A 125 18.76 -17.99 -4.46
CA GLU A 125 19.79 -18.06 -3.41
C GLU A 125 19.54 -17.03 -2.32
N ILE A 126 19.09 -15.83 -2.70
CA ILE A 126 18.67 -14.77 -1.76
C ILE A 126 17.44 -15.24 -0.98
N ILE A 127 16.45 -15.84 -1.64
CA ILE A 127 15.26 -16.37 -0.95
C ILE A 127 15.66 -17.49 0.03
N GLN A 128 16.50 -18.45 -0.39
CA GLN A 128 16.99 -19.51 0.51
C GLN A 128 17.82 -18.95 1.68
N ALA A 129 18.55 -17.85 1.47
CA ALA A 129 19.26 -17.17 2.52
C ALA A 129 18.32 -16.59 3.58
N LEU A 130 17.24 -15.93 3.14
CA LEU A 130 16.20 -15.38 3.99
C LEU A 130 15.45 -16.48 4.76
N GLU A 131 15.20 -17.63 4.12
CA GLU A 131 14.53 -18.76 4.76
C GLU A 131 15.31 -19.32 5.96
N LYS A 132 16.65 -19.29 5.91
CA LYS A 132 17.51 -19.71 7.04
C LYS A 132 17.33 -18.81 8.28
N GLU A 133 17.03 -17.54 8.06
CA GLU A 133 16.70 -16.56 9.11
C GLU A 133 15.20 -16.54 9.45
N ASN A 134 14.45 -17.58 9.07
CA ASN A 134 12.99 -17.69 9.21
C ASN A 134 12.16 -16.65 8.45
N ILE A 135 12.78 -15.85 7.56
CA ILE A 135 12.08 -14.88 6.71
C ILE A 135 11.60 -15.61 5.46
N LYS A 136 10.37 -16.11 5.52
CA LYS A 136 9.75 -16.94 4.48
C LYS A 136 8.31 -16.55 4.20
N LYS A 137 7.76 -17.07 3.10
CA LYS A 137 6.34 -16.94 2.76
C LYS A 137 5.48 -17.47 3.93
N GLY A 138 4.48 -16.71 4.33
CA GLY A 138 3.61 -16.98 5.48
C GLY A 138 4.09 -16.43 6.82
N ILE A 139 5.21 -15.69 6.88
CA ILE A 139 5.62 -15.00 8.11
C ILE A 139 4.75 -13.74 8.35
N ILE A 140 4.51 -13.43 9.62
CA ILE A 140 3.88 -12.17 10.05
C ILE A 140 4.84 -11.00 9.76
N LYS A 141 4.36 -9.99 9.04
CA LYS A 141 5.13 -8.79 8.64
C LYS A 141 5.85 -8.08 9.78
N TYR A 142 5.28 -8.08 10.99
CA TYR A 142 5.87 -7.44 12.18
C TYR A 142 7.03 -8.21 12.80
N ARG A 143 7.27 -9.46 12.40
CA ARG A 143 8.43 -10.24 12.85
C ARG A 143 9.67 -10.01 12.00
N ILE A 144 9.53 -9.36 10.85
CA ILE A 144 10.64 -9.06 9.95
C ILE A 144 11.26 -7.76 10.42
N ASP A 145 12.49 -7.83 10.92
CA ASP A 145 13.33 -6.67 11.15
C ASP A 145 14.06 -6.33 9.84
N LYS A 146 13.69 -5.19 9.25
CA LYS A 146 14.19 -4.77 7.93
C LYS A 146 15.67 -4.44 7.96
N ASP A 147 16.13 -3.80 9.03
CA ASP A 147 17.51 -3.34 9.16
C ASP A 147 18.41 -4.55 9.38
N TYR A 148 18.00 -5.46 10.28
CA TYR A 148 18.69 -6.74 10.45
C TYR A 148 18.75 -7.55 9.15
N THR A 149 17.63 -7.65 8.42
CA THR A 149 17.56 -8.42 7.17
C THR A 149 18.51 -7.85 6.11
N LYS A 150 18.60 -6.52 6.04
CA LYS A 150 19.50 -5.82 5.12
C LYS A 150 20.96 -6.13 5.47
N ASP A 151 21.34 -5.95 6.72
CA ASP A 151 22.73 -6.15 7.17
C ASP A 151 23.15 -7.62 7.00
N PHE A 152 22.26 -8.56 7.35
CA PHE A 152 22.48 -9.99 7.11
C PHE A 152 22.73 -10.33 5.63
N LEU A 153 21.99 -9.73 4.71
CA LEU A 153 22.17 -9.98 3.27
C LEU A 153 23.49 -9.39 2.76
N LEU A 154 23.88 -8.21 3.24
CA LEU A 154 25.17 -7.58 2.89
C LEU A 154 26.35 -8.41 3.42
N ASP A 155 26.28 -8.90 4.66
CA ASP A 155 27.34 -9.73 5.25
C ASP A 155 27.48 -11.09 4.58
N LYS A 156 26.37 -11.65 4.08
CA LYS A 156 26.35 -12.98 3.48
C LYS A 156 26.82 -13.00 2.02
N PHE A 157 26.58 -11.92 1.28
CA PHE A 157 26.91 -11.82 -0.13
C PHE A 157 27.88 -10.65 -0.35
N GLU A 158 29.18 -10.95 -0.35
CA GLU A 158 30.25 -9.93 -0.55
C GLU A 158 30.12 -9.14 -1.86
N HIS A 159 29.41 -9.69 -2.85
CA HIS A 159 29.18 -9.04 -4.14
C HIS A 159 28.03 -8.03 -4.11
N LEU A 160 27.30 -7.88 -3.01
CA LEU A 160 26.23 -6.89 -2.89
C LEU A 160 26.79 -5.55 -2.39
N SER A 161 26.62 -4.49 -3.18
CA SER A 161 26.99 -3.12 -2.79
C SER A 161 25.87 -2.39 -2.06
N PHE A 162 24.62 -2.80 -2.28
CA PHE A 162 23.45 -2.18 -1.65
C PHE A 162 22.29 -3.18 -1.55
N VAL A 163 21.57 -3.11 -0.42
CA VAL A 163 20.34 -3.87 -0.18
C VAL A 163 19.29 -2.95 0.43
N SER A 164 18.06 -3.06 -0.05
CA SER A 164 16.87 -2.41 0.49
C SER A 164 15.77 -3.45 0.74
N VAL A 165 15.14 -3.38 1.90
CA VAL A 165 14.09 -4.31 2.32
C VAL A 165 12.81 -3.51 2.62
N GLU A 166 11.80 -3.66 1.77
CA GLU A 166 10.52 -2.95 1.89
C GLU A 166 9.35 -3.93 1.98
N ILE A 167 8.33 -3.58 2.77
CA ILE A 167 7.08 -4.36 2.83
C ILE A 167 5.98 -3.52 2.18
N LYS A 168 5.50 -3.94 1.01
CA LYS A 168 4.36 -3.31 0.32
C LYS A 168 3.14 -4.21 0.40
N GLY A 169 2.18 -3.82 1.23
CA GLY A 169 0.96 -4.59 1.47
C GLY A 169 1.30 -5.94 2.10
N THR A 170 1.17 -7.00 1.30
CA THR A 170 1.47 -8.39 1.70
C THR A 170 2.67 -8.98 0.97
N ARG A 171 3.51 -8.15 0.34
CA ARG A 171 4.73 -8.57 -0.34
C ARG A 171 5.95 -7.99 0.35
N LEU A 172 7.00 -8.80 0.46
CA LEU A 172 8.34 -8.37 0.86
C LEU A 172 9.14 -8.14 -0.42
N ILE A 173 9.65 -6.94 -0.60
CA ILE A 173 10.48 -6.55 -1.75
C ILE A 173 11.90 -6.38 -1.24
N VAL A 174 12.82 -7.15 -1.82
CA VAL A 174 14.24 -7.10 -1.55
C VAL A 174 14.93 -6.59 -2.82
N GLU A 175 15.30 -5.32 -2.81
CA GLU A 175 16.03 -4.71 -3.91
C GLU A 175 17.52 -4.79 -3.59
N VAL A 176 18.29 -5.37 -4.52
CA VAL A 176 19.72 -5.56 -4.39
C VAL A 176 20.44 -4.83 -5.54
N LYS A 177 21.65 -4.36 -5.28
CA LYS A 177 22.59 -3.95 -6.32
C LYS A 177 23.91 -4.66 -6.10
N GLU A 178 24.41 -5.24 -7.16
CA GLU A 178 25.70 -5.93 -7.17
C GLU A 178 26.83 -4.91 -7.36
N GLN A 179 28.03 -5.27 -6.91
CA GLN A 179 29.22 -4.45 -7.07
C GLN A 179 29.83 -4.69 -8.45
N ASP A 180 30.10 -3.62 -9.20
CA ASP A 180 30.93 -3.70 -10.40
C ASP A 180 32.32 -4.21 -10.00
N LEU A 181 32.77 -5.29 -10.63
CA LEU A 181 34.09 -5.86 -10.38
C LEU A 181 35.14 -4.75 -10.55
N PRO A 182 35.97 -4.47 -9.52
CA PRO A 182 37.07 -3.53 -9.70
C PRO A 182 37.96 -4.04 -10.85
N PRO A 183 38.54 -3.16 -11.68
CA PRO A 183 39.54 -3.58 -12.65
C PRO A 183 40.63 -4.37 -11.91
N GLU A 184 41.14 -5.44 -12.52
CA GLU A 184 42.18 -6.30 -11.93
C GLU A 184 43.20 -5.43 -11.20
N ASN A 185 43.43 -5.72 -9.92
CA ASN A 185 44.46 -5.06 -9.13
C ASN A 185 45.80 -5.31 -9.81
N ILE A 186 46.23 -4.36 -10.64
CA ILE A 186 47.58 -4.33 -11.18
C ILE A 186 48.46 -4.00 -9.99
N ASP A 187 49.36 -4.92 -9.64
CA ASP A 187 50.30 -4.74 -8.56
C ASP A 187 51.12 -3.45 -8.81
N MET A 188 50.90 -2.43 -7.97
CA MET A 188 51.52 -1.11 -8.16
C MET A 188 53.02 -1.11 -7.87
N ASP A 189 53.52 -2.17 -7.22
CA ASP A 189 54.93 -2.31 -6.82
C ASP A 189 55.79 -2.94 -7.93
N THR A 190 55.17 -3.52 -8.96
CA THR A 190 55.89 -4.11 -10.10
C THR A 190 56.07 -3.08 -11.22
N PRO A 191 57.32 -2.76 -11.64
CA PRO A 191 57.53 -1.88 -12.78
C PRO A 191 56.95 -2.50 -14.04
N CYS A 192 56.02 -1.79 -14.69
CA CYS A 192 55.31 -2.23 -15.87
C CYS A 192 55.39 -1.19 -17.00
N ASN A 193 55.38 -1.68 -18.24
CA ASN A 193 55.42 -0.85 -19.43
C ASN A 193 53.99 -0.52 -19.89
N ILE A 194 53.77 0.72 -20.32
CA ILE A 194 52.51 1.12 -20.97
C ILE A 194 52.67 0.87 -22.47
N VAL A 195 51.79 0.04 -23.04
CA VAL A 195 51.88 -0.44 -24.43
C VAL A 195 50.64 -0.01 -25.23
N ALA A 196 50.83 0.30 -26.51
CA ALA A 196 49.75 0.66 -27.41
C ALA A 196 48.85 -0.54 -27.74
N THR A 197 47.57 -0.47 -27.37
CA THR A 197 46.58 -1.50 -27.71
C THR A 197 46.21 -1.52 -29.20
N LYS A 198 46.37 -0.38 -29.90
CA LYS A 198 46.00 -0.18 -31.32
C LYS A 198 46.92 0.84 -31.99
N LYS A 199 46.97 0.80 -33.32
CA LYS A 199 47.69 1.79 -34.14
C LYS A 199 47.07 3.19 -33.98
N GLY A 200 47.90 4.21 -33.80
CA GLY A 200 47.43 5.58 -33.58
C GLY A 200 48.54 6.63 -33.67
N VAL A 201 48.17 7.91 -33.59
CA VAL A 201 49.11 9.03 -33.55
C VAL A 201 49.10 9.65 -32.16
N ILE A 202 50.27 9.86 -31.59
CA ILE A 202 50.42 10.43 -30.24
C ILE A 202 50.15 11.94 -30.28
N ILE A 203 49.06 12.37 -29.64
CA ILE A 203 48.70 13.79 -29.58
C ILE A 203 49.45 14.50 -28.45
N LYS A 204 49.69 13.81 -27.33
CA LYS A 204 50.38 14.33 -26.15
C LYS A 204 50.75 13.17 -25.21
N THR A 205 51.95 13.21 -24.63
CA THR A 205 52.38 12.28 -23.59
C THR A 205 52.82 13.05 -22.36
N ILE A 206 52.33 12.66 -21.18
CA ILE A 206 52.77 13.17 -19.88
C ILE A 206 52.97 11.96 -18.98
N ALA A 207 54.21 11.51 -18.83
CA ALA A 207 54.56 10.45 -17.88
C ALA A 207 54.72 11.05 -16.47
N LYS A 208 53.98 10.51 -15.48
CA LYS A 208 54.18 10.86 -14.06
C LYS A 208 55.33 10.07 -13.44
N ASN A 209 55.35 8.75 -13.69
CA ASN A 209 56.39 7.81 -13.30
C ASN A 209 56.78 6.99 -14.54
N GLY A 210 58.08 6.78 -14.77
CA GLY A 210 58.61 6.07 -15.94
C GLY A 210 59.05 6.99 -17.09
N ASN A 211 59.79 6.42 -18.04
CA ASN A 211 60.38 7.18 -19.15
C ASN A 211 59.49 7.11 -20.41
N SER A 212 59.10 8.27 -20.94
CA SER A 212 58.32 8.35 -22.18
C SER A 212 59.22 8.08 -23.39
N LEU A 213 58.96 6.98 -24.11
CA LEU A 213 59.69 6.61 -25.32
C LEU A 213 59.11 7.24 -26.59
N VAL A 214 57.92 7.82 -26.50
CA VAL A 214 57.19 8.42 -27.64
C VAL A 214 57.02 9.92 -27.46
N ARG A 215 57.00 10.65 -28.58
CA ARG A 215 56.82 12.11 -28.65
C ARG A 215 55.52 12.46 -29.36
N LYS A 216 55.09 13.72 -29.20
CA LYS A 216 53.94 14.25 -29.91
C LYS A 216 54.17 14.19 -31.43
N GLY A 217 53.24 13.56 -32.15
CA GLY A 217 53.29 13.38 -33.60
C GLY A 217 53.76 12.00 -34.04
N ASP A 218 54.27 11.17 -33.13
CA ASP A 218 54.73 9.83 -33.47
C ASP A 218 53.56 8.90 -33.81
N VAL A 219 53.77 8.03 -34.81
CA VAL A 219 52.84 6.97 -35.19
C VAL A 219 53.28 5.70 -34.48
N VAL A 220 52.38 5.13 -33.67
CA VAL A 220 52.63 3.91 -32.91
C VAL A 220 51.77 2.77 -33.45
N GLU A 221 52.29 1.57 -33.46
CA GLU A 221 51.60 0.34 -33.82
C GLU A 221 51.12 -0.44 -32.58
N LYS A 222 50.26 -1.43 -32.80
CA LYS A 222 49.79 -2.29 -31.71
C LYS A 222 50.97 -3.09 -31.15
N GLY A 223 51.26 -2.92 -29.87
CA GLY A 223 52.38 -3.57 -29.19
C GLY A 223 53.57 -2.66 -28.90
N ASP A 224 53.58 -1.43 -29.39
CA ASP A 224 54.67 -0.49 -29.14
C ASP A 224 54.67 0.03 -27.70
N ILE A 225 55.85 0.12 -27.10
CA ILE A 225 56.05 0.65 -25.74
C ILE A 225 55.97 2.17 -25.78
N LEU A 226 54.97 2.73 -25.09
CA LEU A 226 54.74 4.17 -24.98
C LEU A 226 55.51 4.77 -23.81
N ILE A 227 55.46 4.12 -22.64
CA ILE A 227 56.15 4.53 -21.42
C ILE A 227 56.81 3.29 -20.82
N ALA A 228 58.12 3.39 -20.59
CA ALA A 228 58.90 2.34 -19.95
C ALA A 228 58.80 2.45 -18.42
N GLY A 229 58.56 1.32 -17.75
CA GLY A 229 58.47 1.21 -16.29
C GLY A 229 59.84 1.17 -15.59
N ILE A 230 60.93 0.94 -16.34
CA ILE A 230 62.30 0.97 -15.83
C ILE A 230 62.87 2.37 -16.10
N ILE A 231 63.26 3.06 -15.03
CA ILE A 231 64.00 4.31 -15.11
C ILE A 231 65.47 3.94 -15.09
N SER A 232 66.12 3.97 -16.26
CA SER A 232 67.58 3.88 -16.36
C SER A 232 68.16 5.28 -16.18
N ASP A 233 68.98 5.47 -15.14
CA ASP A 233 69.82 6.66 -14.98
C ASP A 233 70.92 6.63 -16.07
N GLU A 234 70.63 7.19 -17.23
CA GLU A 234 71.67 7.66 -18.16
C GLU A 234 71.76 9.18 -18.01
N ASP A 235 72.54 9.64 -17.04
CA ASP A 235 73.13 10.99 -17.02
C ASP A 235 74.26 11.05 -18.06
N PRO A 236 74.41 12.21 -18.71
CA PRO A 236 75.58 13.02 -18.35
C PRO A 236 75.24 14.44 -17.86
#